data_AF-A0A9P9Q488-F1
#
_entry.id   AF-A0A9P9Q488-F1
#
_cell.length_a   1.000
_cell.length_b   1.000
_cell.length_c   1.000
_cell.angle_alpha   90.00
_cell.angle_beta   90.00
_cell.angle_gamma   90.00
#
_symmetry.space_group_name_H-M   'P 1'
#
loop_
_entity.id
_entity.type
_entity.pdbx_description
1 polymer ?
#
loop_
_entity_poly.entity_id
_entity_poly.type
_entity_poly.pdbx_seq_one_letter_code
_entity_poly.pdbx_strand_id
1 'polypeptide(L)'
;MSGSAGLRQNMCGLQPRTLRSEVNEGKIISYLSPRLQYACRYWVYHLKESQSPISDKDLINVFLQKHFLHWLEAISLVRETNQCIRLIKTLYALIKSSRTALFSFLQDAERFTLRFRHILEEAPLQIYSSALLFSPEASIREDAWDACHSTLEGHTNQISAVAFSPDGRCLHTNQGNLPLPSPFFSSLPPQSTQSSCIFIQDQWVSFDQQQVLWLPSEYRPTCATVHKDLVCLGHSSGRLSLLRICKVSV
;
A
#
# COMPACT_ATOMS: atom_id res chain seq x y z
N MET A 1 -2.94 -4.39 -23.35
CA MET A 1 -3.08 -4.69 -21.90
C MET A 1 -4.19 -3.89 -21.22
N SER A 2 -4.66 -2.77 -21.80
CA SER A 2 -5.68 -1.87 -21.21
C SER A 2 -7.13 -2.12 -21.66
N GLY A 3 -7.41 -3.21 -22.36
CA GLY A 3 -8.78 -3.56 -22.82
C GLY A 3 -9.66 -4.12 -21.69
N SER A 4 -10.91 -4.46 -22.00
CA SER A 4 -11.89 -4.99 -21.03
C SER A 4 -11.47 -6.28 -20.34
N ALA A 5 -10.73 -7.15 -21.05
CA ALA A 5 -10.11 -8.37 -20.49
C ALA A 5 -8.65 -8.15 -20.04
N GLY A 6 -8.25 -6.88 -19.89
CA GLY A 6 -6.89 -6.46 -19.53
C GLY A 6 -6.66 -6.31 -18.02
N LEU A 7 -5.64 -5.53 -17.69
CA LEU A 7 -5.26 -5.21 -16.32
C LEU A 7 -6.34 -4.37 -15.62
N ARG A 8 -6.73 -4.80 -14.43
CA ARG A 8 -7.70 -4.12 -13.55
C ARG A 8 -7.47 -4.55 -12.11
N GLN A 9 -7.99 -3.79 -11.16
CA GLN A 9 -7.89 -4.13 -9.74
C GLN A 9 -8.64 -5.43 -9.45
N ASN A 10 -8.05 -6.28 -8.62
CA ASN A 10 -8.62 -7.54 -8.17
C ASN A 10 -8.99 -8.47 -9.33
N MET A 11 -8.02 -8.78 -10.18
CA MET A 11 -8.22 -9.56 -11.42
C MET A 11 -8.90 -10.90 -11.16
N CYS A 12 -8.56 -11.54 -10.03
CA CYS A 12 -9.04 -12.86 -9.63
C CYS A 12 -10.23 -12.83 -8.67
N GLY A 13 -10.83 -11.67 -8.37
CA GLY A 13 -11.96 -11.56 -7.44
C GLY A 13 -11.69 -12.21 -6.08
N LEU A 14 -10.54 -11.89 -5.49
CA LEU A 14 -10.07 -12.37 -4.20
C LEU A 14 -10.57 -11.44 -3.07
N GLN A 15 -10.62 -11.98 -1.86
CA GLN A 15 -10.85 -11.16 -0.66
C GLN A 15 -9.56 -10.41 -0.31
N PRO A 16 -9.61 -9.17 0.21
CA PRO A 16 -8.41 -8.38 0.54
C PRO A 16 -7.40 -9.08 1.46
N ARG A 17 -7.87 -10.01 2.31
CA ARG A 17 -7.04 -10.82 3.22
C ARG A 17 -6.33 -12.02 2.58
N THR A 18 -6.71 -12.38 1.35
CA THR A 18 -6.27 -13.65 0.73
C THR A 18 -4.76 -13.61 0.51
N LEU A 19 -4.06 -14.60 1.05
CA LEU A 19 -2.62 -14.75 0.82
C LEU A 19 -2.36 -15.24 -0.59
N ARG A 20 -1.25 -14.85 -1.21
CA ARG A 20 -0.83 -15.39 -2.51
C ARG A 20 -0.67 -16.91 -2.46
N SER A 21 -0.20 -17.46 -1.33
CA SER A 21 -0.09 -18.89 -1.08
C SER A 21 -1.44 -19.64 -1.12
N GLU A 22 -2.53 -18.96 -0.80
CA GLU A 22 -3.89 -19.53 -0.78
C GLU A 22 -4.58 -19.47 -2.15
N VAL A 23 -4.06 -18.69 -3.09
CA VAL A 23 -4.66 -18.52 -4.42
C VAL A 23 -4.36 -19.75 -5.30
N ASN A 24 -5.43 -20.39 -5.78
CA ASN A 24 -5.33 -21.49 -6.72
C ASN A 24 -4.77 -21.04 -8.10
N GLU A 25 -3.76 -21.76 -8.60
CA GLU A 25 -3.12 -21.46 -9.90
C GLU A 25 -4.08 -21.56 -11.10
N GLY A 26 -5.04 -22.50 -11.06
CA GLY A 26 -6.07 -22.61 -12.09
C GLY A 26 -6.97 -21.36 -12.15
N LYS A 27 -7.29 -20.78 -10.98
CA LYS A 27 -7.99 -19.49 -10.90
C LYS A 27 -7.15 -18.37 -11.49
N ILE A 28 -5.84 -18.34 -11.24
CA ILE A 28 -4.96 -17.34 -11.84
C ILE A 28 -4.96 -17.47 -13.36
N ILE A 29 -4.85 -18.69 -13.91
CA ILE A 29 -4.85 -18.91 -15.36
C ILE A 29 -6.19 -18.52 -16.01
N SER A 30 -7.32 -18.73 -15.32
CA SER A 30 -8.64 -18.39 -15.86
C SER A 30 -8.87 -16.88 -15.96
N TYR A 31 -8.34 -16.09 -15.01
CA TYR A 31 -8.52 -14.64 -14.98
C TYR A 31 -7.34 -13.86 -15.62
N LEU A 32 -6.11 -14.33 -15.43
CA LEU A 32 -4.92 -13.89 -16.12
C LEU A 32 -4.58 -14.87 -17.24
N SER A 33 -5.18 -14.64 -18.41
CA SER A 33 -4.93 -15.46 -19.59
C SER A 33 -3.42 -15.56 -19.93
N PRO A 34 -2.97 -16.65 -20.57
CA PRO A 34 -1.57 -16.81 -20.99
C PRO A 34 -1.03 -15.62 -21.82
N ARG A 35 -1.89 -15.00 -22.62
CA ARG A 35 -1.54 -13.81 -23.42
C ARG A 35 -1.29 -12.58 -22.54
N LEU A 36 -2.14 -12.35 -21.53
CA LEU A 36 -1.97 -11.23 -20.62
C LEU A 36 -0.74 -11.44 -19.73
N GLN A 37 -0.55 -12.65 -19.25
CA GLN A 37 0.64 -13.11 -18.54
C GLN A 37 1.93 -12.87 -19.34
N TYR A 38 1.95 -13.24 -20.61
CA TYR A 38 3.08 -12.95 -21.51
C TYR A 38 3.31 -11.45 -21.64
N ALA A 39 2.24 -10.68 -21.89
CA ALA A 39 2.35 -9.23 -22.03
C ALA A 39 2.94 -8.58 -20.76
N CYS A 40 2.47 -8.97 -19.56
CA CYS A 40 3.01 -8.46 -18.29
C CYS A 40 4.51 -8.71 -18.11
N ARG A 41 5.04 -9.83 -18.62
CA ARG A 41 6.44 -10.23 -18.46
C ARG A 41 7.40 -9.60 -19.48
N TYR A 42 6.92 -9.36 -20.70
CA TYR A 42 7.80 -9.09 -21.84
C TYR A 42 7.58 -7.72 -22.50
N TRP A 43 6.54 -6.96 -22.16
CA TRP A 43 6.27 -5.68 -22.84
C TRP A 43 7.45 -4.69 -22.76
N VAL A 44 8.15 -4.61 -21.61
CA VAL A 44 9.35 -3.77 -21.45
C VAL A 44 10.52 -4.28 -22.29
N TYR A 45 10.66 -5.60 -22.42
CA TYR A 45 11.71 -6.18 -23.26
C TYR A 45 11.48 -5.82 -24.72
N HIS A 46 10.25 -5.98 -25.22
CA HIS A 46 9.87 -5.58 -26.58
C HIS A 46 10.09 -4.08 -26.81
N LEU A 47 9.78 -3.24 -25.82
CA LEU A 47 10.05 -1.80 -25.89
C LEU A 47 11.54 -1.47 -25.95
N LYS A 48 12.38 -2.19 -25.19
CA LYS A 48 13.83 -2.03 -25.24
C LYS A 48 14.36 -2.38 -26.62
N GLU A 49 13.95 -3.53 -27.16
CA GLU A 49 14.43 -4.03 -28.45
C GLU A 49 13.89 -3.20 -29.63
N SER A 50 12.76 -2.52 -29.48
CA SER A 50 12.24 -1.61 -30.51
C SER A 50 13.07 -0.33 -30.69
N GLN A 51 14.02 -0.06 -29.77
CA GLN A 51 14.90 1.12 -29.76
C GLN A 51 14.14 2.45 -29.87
N SER A 52 12.86 2.45 -29.50
CA SER A 52 12.00 3.63 -29.61
C SER A 52 12.24 4.55 -28.41
N PRO A 53 12.53 5.84 -28.62
CA PRO A 53 12.73 6.76 -27.51
C PRO A 53 11.42 6.94 -26.73
N ILE A 54 11.48 6.80 -25.41
CA ILE A 54 10.34 7.03 -24.51
C ILE A 54 10.26 8.53 -24.17
N SER A 55 9.07 9.10 -24.32
CA SER A 55 8.72 10.49 -24.03
C SER A 55 7.50 10.58 -23.10
N ASP A 56 7.35 11.70 -22.41
CA ASP A 56 6.28 11.94 -21.43
C ASP A 56 4.86 11.91 -22.03
N LYS A 57 4.75 12.15 -23.34
CA LYS A 57 3.46 12.12 -24.06
C LYS A 57 3.11 10.75 -24.61
N ASP A 58 3.92 9.74 -24.33
CA ASP A 58 3.74 8.42 -24.90
C ASP A 58 2.67 7.64 -24.16
N LEU A 59 2.07 6.69 -24.87
CA LEU A 59 1.11 5.72 -24.33
C LEU A 59 1.64 4.97 -23.09
N ILE A 60 2.97 4.89 -22.92
CA ILE A 60 3.62 4.26 -21.78
C ILE A 60 3.38 5.05 -20.50
N ASN A 61 3.47 6.38 -20.53
CA ASN A 61 3.24 7.22 -19.36
C ASN A 61 1.78 7.08 -18.89
N VAL A 62 0.83 7.19 -19.82
CA VAL A 62 -0.60 6.99 -19.54
C VAL A 62 -0.88 5.57 -19.02
N PHE A 63 -0.23 4.57 -19.62
CA PHE A 63 -0.36 3.18 -19.18
C PHE A 63 0.15 2.99 -17.75
N LEU A 64 1.33 3.52 -17.41
CA LEU A 64 1.91 3.35 -16.09
C LEU A 64 1.12 4.11 -15.01
N GLN A 65 0.74 5.36 -15.25
CA GLN A 65 -0.09 6.12 -14.30
C GLN A 65 -1.40 5.39 -14.00
N LYS A 66 -2.03 4.76 -15.00
CA LYS A 66 -3.31 4.05 -14.82
C LYS A 66 -3.16 2.61 -14.35
N HIS A 67 -2.13 1.90 -14.79
CA HIS A 67 -2.04 0.44 -14.68
C HIS A 67 -0.79 -0.07 -13.96
N PHE A 68 0.00 0.80 -13.33
CA PHE A 68 1.17 0.36 -12.57
C PHE A 68 0.80 -0.60 -11.42
N LEU A 69 -0.14 -0.22 -10.54
CA LEU A 69 -0.58 -1.10 -9.44
C LEU A 69 -1.26 -2.38 -9.95
N HIS A 70 -2.06 -2.26 -11.02
CA HIS A 70 -2.69 -3.39 -11.69
C HIS A 70 -1.64 -4.38 -12.26
N TRP A 71 -0.55 -3.84 -12.82
CA TRP A 71 0.56 -4.64 -13.33
C TRP A 71 1.34 -5.29 -12.19
N LEU A 72 1.57 -4.58 -11.08
CA LEU A 72 2.18 -5.15 -9.88
C LEU A 72 1.34 -6.30 -9.31
N GLU A 73 0.02 -6.14 -9.19
CA GLU A 73 -0.90 -7.21 -8.79
C GLU A 73 -0.76 -8.43 -9.72
N ALA A 74 -0.67 -8.21 -11.04
CA ALA A 74 -0.53 -9.29 -12.00
C ALA A 74 0.78 -10.05 -11.84
N ILE A 75 1.89 -9.34 -11.72
CA ILE A 75 3.20 -9.96 -11.56
C ILE A 75 3.31 -10.65 -10.19
N SER A 76 2.74 -10.05 -9.15
CA SER A 76 2.61 -10.62 -7.81
C SER A 76 1.82 -11.94 -7.82
N LEU A 77 0.65 -11.95 -8.46
CA LEU A 77 -0.17 -13.15 -8.65
C LEU A 77 0.56 -14.21 -9.47
N VAL A 78 1.54 -13.85 -10.27
CA VAL A 78 2.34 -14.79 -11.06
C VAL A 78 3.66 -15.17 -10.38
N ARG A 79 3.93 -14.65 -9.16
CA ARG A 79 5.15 -14.86 -8.36
C ARG A 79 6.44 -14.38 -9.03
N GLU A 80 6.33 -13.34 -9.84
CA GLU A 80 7.45 -12.81 -10.62
C GLU A 80 7.90 -11.41 -10.15
N THR A 81 7.73 -11.11 -8.86
CA THR A 81 8.09 -9.80 -8.26
C THR A 81 9.52 -9.37 -8.57
N ASN A 82 10.49 -10.29 -8.51
CA ASN A 82 11.88 -10.02 -8.87
C ASN A 82 12.06 -9.65 -10.35
N GLN A 83 11.28 -10.25 -11.25
CA GLN A 83 11.27 -9.89 -12.66
C GLN A 83 10.68 -8.49 -12.84
N CYS A 84 9.59 -8.15 -12.14
CA CYS A 84 9.03 -6.78 -12.20
C CYS A 84 10.07 -5.72 -11.85
N ILE A 85 10.82 -5.91 -10.77
CA ILE A 85 11.86 -4.97 -10.34
C ILE A 85 12.93 -4.78 -11.44
N ARG A 86 13.34 -5.87 -12.11
CA ARG A 86 14.27 -5.78 -13.26
C ARG A 86 13.66 -5.01 -14.43
N LEU A 87 12.37 -5.20 -14.70
CA LEU A 87 11.68 -4.50 -15.79
C LEU A 87 11.53 -3.00 -15.48
N ILE A 88 11.20 -2.61 -14.25
CA ILE A 88 11.17 -1.20 -13.84
C ILE A 88 12.54 -0.54 -14.02
N LYS A 89 13.62 -1.21 -13.57
CA LYS A 89 14.99 -0.72 -13.78
C LYS A 89 15.35 -0.58 -15.26
N THR A 90 14.88 -1.51 -16.09
CA THR A 90 15.08 -1.45 -17.54
C THR A 90 14.35 -0.26 -18.14
N LEU A 91 13.08 -0.02 -17.77
CA LEU A 91 12.33 1.17 -18.19
C LEU A 91 13.04 2.46 -17.78
N TYR A 92 13.52 2.52 -16.54
CA TYR A 92 14.24 3.67 -16.02
C TYR A 92 15.50 3.97 -16.85
N ALA A 93 16.27 2.95 -17.21
CA ALA A 93 17.48 3.09 -18.04
C ALA A 93 17.19 3.52 -19.50
N LEU A 94 15.96 3.34 -19.99
CA LEU A 94 15.54 3.77 -21.34
C LEU A 94 15.16 5.26 -21.38
N ILE A 95 14.93 5.90 -20.24
CA ILE A 95 14.58 7.32 -20.18
C ILE A 95 15.85 8.17 -20.32
N LYS A 96 15.86 9.03 -21.34
CA LYS A 96 17.03 9.89 -21.63
C LYS A 96 17.08 11.18 -20.81
N SER A 97 15.94 11.67 -20.30
CA SER A 97 15.84 12.95 -19.59
C SER A 97 15.33 12.73 -18.18
N SER A 98 16.07 13.22 -17.18
CA SER A 98 15.68 13.16 -15.77
C SER A 98 14.64 14.21 -15.35
N ARG A 99 14.23 15.08 -16.27
CA ARG A 99 13.27 16.17 -16.00
C ARG A 99 11.83 15.82 -16.34
N THR A 100 11.56 14.57 -16.69
CA THR A 100 10.24 14.11 -17.15
C THR A 100 9.39 13.62 -15.98
N ALA A 101 8.07 13.78 -16.09
CA ALA A 101 7.13 13.29 -15.08
C ALA A 101 7.21 11.75 -14.96
N LEU A 102 7.45 11.08 -16.10
CA LEU A 102 7.67 9.65 -16.15
C LEU A 102 8.93 9.21 -15.40
N PHE A 103 10.01 10.02 -15.41
CA PHE A 103 11.23 9.71 -14.67
C PHE A 103 10.98 9.70 -13.15
N SER A 104 10.33 10.75 -12.63
CA SER A 104 9.95 10.81 -11.21
C SER A 104 9.01 9.67 -10.83
N PHE A 105 8.04 9.35 -11.69
CA PHE A 105 7.12 8.24 -11.45
C PHE A 105 7.84 6.89 -11.39
N LEU A 106 8.77 6.62 -12.32
CA LEU A 106 9.52 5.35 -12.30
C LEU A 106 10.48 5.25 -11.11
N GLN A 107 11.04 6.37 -10.67
CA GLN A 107 11.86 6.40 -9.46
C GLN A 107 11.03 6.05 -8.22
N ASP A 108 9.84 6.62 -8.10
CA ASP A 108 8.89 6.32 -7.04
C ASP A 108 8.39 4.87 -7.15
N ALA A 109 8.12 4.39 -8.37
CA ALA A 109 7.69 3.01 -8.64
C ALA A 109 8.74 1.99 -8.19
N GLU A 110 10.02 2.25 -8.44
CA GLU A 110 11.12 1.41 -7.97
C GLU A 110 11.16 1.37 -6.44
N ARG A 111 11.12 2.54 -5.78
CA ARG A 111 11.11 2.65 -4.31
C ARG A 111 9.92 1.92 -3.69
N PHE A 112 8.73 2.15 -4.24
CA PHE A 112 7.50 1.51 -3.81
C PHE A 112 7.56 -0.01 -3.92
N THR A 113 7.98 -0.52 -5.09
CA THR A 113 8.08 -1.97 -5.35
C THR A 113 9.12 -2.64 -4.44
N LEU A 114 10.22 -1.96 -4.15
CA LEU A 114 11.25 -2.47 -3.24
C LEU A 114 10.78 -2.49 -1.79
N ARG A 115 10.21 -1.38 -1.30
CA ARG A 115 9.75 -1.27 0.09
C ARG A 115 8.61 -2.25 0.40
N PHE A 116 7.66 -2.38 -0.52
CA PHE A 116 6.49 -3.23 -0.32
C PHE A 116 6.61 -4.61 -0.97
N ARG A 117 7.84 -5.07 -1.27
CA ARG A 117 8.09 -6.39 -1.87
C ARG A 117 7.39 -7.53 -1.13
N HIS A 118 7.47 -7.54 0.20
CA HIS A 118 6.83 -8.58 1.00
C HIS A 118 5.30 -8.60 0.83
N ILE A 119 4.67 -7.43 0.69
CA ILE A 119 3.22 -7.35 0.39
C ILE A 119 2.95 -7.90 -1.01
N LEU A 120 3.78 -7.56 -2.00
CA LEU A 120 3.66 -8.11 -3.36
C LEU A 120 3.88 -9.64 -3.38
N GLU A 121 4.64 -10.21 -2.48
CA GLU A 121 4.89 -11.66 -2.48
C GLU A 121 3.82 -12.43 -1.68
N GLU A 122 3.35 -11.88 -0.56
CA GLU A 122 2.46 -12.57 0.38
C GLU A 122 0.98 -12.18 0.23
N ALA A 123 0.66 -10.91 -0.06
CA ALA A 123 -0.72 -10.42 -0.07
C ALA A 123 -0.96 -9.40 -1.20
N PRO A 124 -1.14 -9.88 -2.44
CA PRO A 124 -1.18 -9.04 -3.65
C PRO A 124 -2.17 -7.88 -3.56
N LEU A 125 -3.36 -8.11 -2.98
CA LEU A 125 -4.40 -7.09 -2.88
C LEU A 125 -4.12 -6.02 -1.82
N GLN A 126 -3.26 -6.30 -0.84
CA GLN A 126 -2.87 -5.30 0.17
C GLN A 126 -2.03 -4.18 -0.42
N ILE A 127 -1.61 -4.29 -1.69
CA ILE A 127 -0.98 -3.19 -2.42
C ILE A 127 -1.91 -1.96 -2.52
N TYR A 128 -3.22 -2.15 -2.67
CA TYR A 128 -4.21 -1.07 -2.80
C TYR A 128 -4.69 -0.50 -1.46
N SER A 129 -4.21 -1.06 -0.35
CA SER A 129 -4.58 -0.60 0.99
C SER A 129 -3.30 -0.30 1.76
N SER A 130 -2.66 -1.32 2.33
CA SER A 130 -1.46 -1.19 3.14
C SER A 130 -0.30 -0.48 2.43
N ALA A 131 0.06 -0.90 1.21
CA ALA A 131 1.22 -0.32 0.54
C ALA A 131 0.98 1.15 0.17
N LEU A 132 -0.22 1.50 -0.33
CA LEU A 132 -0.59 2.89 -0.61
C LEU A 132 -0.65 3.75 0.65
N LEU A 133 -1.27 3.23 1.72
CA LEU A 133 -1.40 3.91 3.01
C LEU A 133 -0.04 4.35 3.57
N PHE A 134 0.95 3.46 3.48
CA PHE A 134 2.28 3.69 4.03
C PHE A 134 3.28 4.25 2.99
N SER A 135 2.85 4.55 1.77
CA SER A 135 3.71 5.08 0.71
C SER A 135 3.95 6.59 0.90
N PRO A 136 5.20 7.05 1.04
CA PRO A 136 5.57 8.46 0.95
C PRO A 136 5.57 8.98 -0.49
N GLU A 137 5.47 8.13 -1.51
CA GLU A 137 5.52 8.53 -2.91
C GLU A 137 4.18 9.14 -3.36
N ALA A 138 4.14 10.47 -3.42
CA ALA A 138 2.96 11.22 -3.83
C ALA A 138 2.50 10.88 -5.26
N SER A 139 3.40 10.44 -6.15
CA SER A 139 3.05 10.09 -7.53
C SER A 139 2.29 8.76 -7.68
N ILE A 140 2.25 7.94 -6.63
CA ILE A 140 1.59 6.63 -6.61
C ILE A 140 0.31 6.66 -5.76
N ARG A 141 0.24 7.55 -4.77
CA ARG A 141 -0.96 7.73 -3.94
C ARG A 141 -2.13 8.25 -4.78
N GLU A 142 -3.27 7.58 -4.66
CA GLU A 142 -4.55 8.15 -5.09
C GLU A 142 -5.05 9.13 -4.01
N ASP A 143 -5.54 10.31 -4.43
CA ASP A 143 -5.90 11.46 -3.60
C ASP A 143 -6.94 11.17 -2.48
N ALA A 144 -7.58 10.01 -2.49
CA ALA A 144 -8.70 9.67 -1.61
C ALA A 144 -8.31 9.34 -0.15
N TRP A 145 -7.05 9.01 0.15
CA TRP A 145 -6.67 8.44 1.46
C TRP A 145 -5.99 9.41 2.43
N ASP A 146 -5.68 10.63 1.99
CA ASP A 146 -4.96 11.65 2.77
C ASP A 146 -5.69 12.08 4.06
N ALA A 147 -7.00 11.87 4.14
CA ALA A 147 -7.81 12.24 5.29
C ALA A 147 -7.71 11.25 6.48
N CYS A 148 -7.21 10.02 6.28
CA CYS A 148 -7.32 8.94 7.28
C CYS A 148 -5.98 8.48 7.90
N HIS A 149 -4.85 9.05 7.49
CA HIS A 149 -3.52 8.68 7.97
C HIS A 149 -2.71 9.91 8.39
N SER A 150 -2.02 9.82 9.52
CA SER A 150 -1.04 10.83 9.92
C SER A 150 0.13 10.16 10.62
N THR A 151 1.35 10.57 10.27
CA THR A 151 2.55 10.15 10.99
C THR A 151 2.98 11.29 11.91
N LEU A 152 3.08 11.04 13.21
CA LEU A 152 3.68 11.97 14.16
C LEU A 152 5.16 11.63 14.28
N GLU A 153 5.99 12.61 13.92
CA GLU A 153 7.45 12.55 14.08
C GLU A 153 7.87 13.48 15.23
N GLY A 154 8.80 13.03 16.06
CA GLY A 154 9.26 13.82 17.21
C GLY A 154 10.05 13.03 18.26
N HIS A 155 9.86 11.71 18.31
CA HIS A 155 10.67 10.84 19.16
C HIS A 155 11.84 10.23 18.38
N THR A 156 13.01 10.20 19.00
CA THR A 156 14.26 9.70 18.39
C THR A 156 14.63 8.30 18.84
N ASN A 157 14.02 7.81 19.93
CA ASN A 157 14.26 6.47 20.47
C ASN A 157 13.04 5.56 20.25
N GLN A 158 13.21 4.25 20.44
CA GLN A 158 12.14 3.26 20.33
C GLN A 158 10.95 3.55 21.27
N ILE A 159 9.73 3.39 20.75
CA ILE A 159 8.50 3.54 21.54
C ILE A 159 8.11 2.17 22.10
N SER A 160 8.20 1.98 23.41
CA SER A 160 7.86 0.72 24.08
C SER A 160 6.43 0.67 24.61
N ALA A 161 5.80 1.83 24.81
CA ALA A 161 4.43 1.94 25.30
C ALA A 161 3.74 3.17 24.72
N VAL A 162 2.48 2.99 24.34
CA VAL A 162 1.57 4.05 23.89
C VAL A 162 0.21 3.87 24.56
N ALA A 163 -0.38 4.95 25.04
CA ALA A 163 -1.74 4.95 25.59
C ALA A 163 -2.45 6.27 25.25
N PHE A 164 -3.72 6.20 24.85
CA PHE A 164 -4.55 7.40 24.73
C PHE A 164 -4.90 7.94 26.11
N SER A 165 -4.94 9.27 26.24
CA SER A 165 -5.52 9.92 27.42
C SER A 165 -7.02 9.61 27.51
N PRO A 166 -7.63 9.62 28.70
CA PRO A 166 -9.05 9.28 28.87
C PRO A 166 -10.00 10.19 28.08
N ASP A 167 -9.59 11.44 27.84
CA ASP A 167 -10.31 12.43 27.04
C ASP A 167 -10.05 12.32 25.53
N GLY A 168 -9.15 11.41 25.10
CA GLY A 168 -8.78 11.17 23.72
C GLY A 168 -8.01 12.32 23.06
N ARG A 169 -7.44 13.24 23.84
CA ARG A 169 -6.78 14.45 23.32
C ARG A 169 -5.26 14.35 23.20
N CYS A 170 -4.65 13.46 23.97
CA CYS A 170 -3.22 13.27 24.04
C CYS A 170 -2.87 11.79 23.91
N LEU A 171 -1.70 11.51 23.35
CA LEU A 171 -1.04 10.21 23.43
C LEU A 171 0.05 10.28 24.50
N HIS A 172 -0.03 9.40 25.47
CA HIS A 172 1.04 9.13 26.43
C HIS A 172 2.00 8.12 25.82
N THR A 173 3.26 8.50 25.63
CA THR A 173 4.33 7.59 25.20
C THR A 173 5.42 7.50 26.27
N ASN A 174 6.29 6.50 26.15
CA ASN A 174 7.49 6.37 26.98
C ASN A 174 8.49 7.55 26.84
N GLN A 175 8.28 8.46 25.88
CA GLN A 175 9.13 9.63 25.63
C GLN A 175 8.41 10.97 25.82
N GLY A 176 7.18 10.97 26.31
CA GLY A 176 6.43 12.17 26.65
C GLY A 176 4.99 12.15 26.14
N ASN A 177 4.30 13.27 26.33
CA ASN A 177 2.93 13.43 25.88
C ASN A 177 2.91 14.14 24.54
N LEU A 178 2.19 13.57 23.57
CA LEU A 178 1.98 14.18 22.27
C LEU A 178 0.52 14.60 22.11
N PRO A 179 0.22 15.88 21.84
CA PRO A 179 -1.13 16.28 21.48
C PRO A 179 -1.48 15.71 20.11
N LEU A 180 -2.69 15.17 19.96
CA LEU A 180 -3.19 14.74 18.66
C LEU A 180 -3.49 15.96 17.77
N PRO A 181 -3.40 15.86 16.43
CA PRO A 181 -3.80 16.94 15.53
C PRO A 181 -5.33 17.00 15.32
N SER A 182 -5.85 18.21 15.06
CA SER A 182 -7.27 18.58 14.98
C SER A 182 -8.21 17.69 14.14
N PRO A 183 -7.84 17.04 13.01
CA PRO A 183 -8.77 16.17 12.26
C PRO A 183 -9.15 14.87 13.02
N PHE A 184 -8.41 14.51 14.07
CA PHE A 184 -8.73 13.34 14.90
C PHE A 184 -9.75 13.63 16.00
N PHE A 185 -10.04 14.91 16.28
CA PHE A 185 -11.04 15.33 17.25
C PHE A 185 -12.37 15.56 16.55
N SER A 186 -13.28 14.60 16.63
CA SER A 186 -14.70 14.89 16.41
C SER A 186 -15.39 15.04 17.77
N SER A 187 -15.83 16.25 18.08
CA SER A 187 -16.65 16.57 19.25
C SER A 187 -18.12 16.17 19.05
N LEU A 188 -18.37 14.98 18.51
CA LEU A 188 -19.73 14.45 18.41
C LEU A 188 -20.07 13.69 19.71
N PRO A 189 -21.27 13.89 20.28
CA PRO A 189 -21.69 13.16 21.45
C PRO A 189 -21.71 11.65 21.16
N PRO A 190 -21.47 10.79 22.16
CA PRO A 190 -21.44 9.35 21.97
C PRO A 190 -22.80 8.85 21.48
N GLN A 191 -22.92 8.56 20.18
CA GLN A 191 -24.01 7.78 19.62
C GLN A 191 -23.69 6.31 19.88
N SER A 192 -24.70 5.60 20.38
CA SER A 192 -24.69 4.24 20.93
C SER A 192 -23.75 3.18 20.31
N THR A 193 -23.02 2.52 21.21
CA THR A 193 -22.68 1.07 21.27
C THR A 193 -22.63 0.27 19.96
N GLN A 194 -21.42 0.11 19.43
CA GLN A 194 -20.93 -1.21 19.00
C GLN A 194 -19.49 -1.32 19.51
N SER A 195 -19.22 -2.30 20.37
CA SER A 195 -17.87 -2.61 20.82
C SER A 195 -17.11 -3.24 19.66
N SER A 196 -16.75 -2.43 18.66
CA SER A 196 -15.88 -2.90 17.59
C SER A 196 -14.48 -3.03 18.15
N CYS A 197 -14.05 -4.27 18.40
CA CYS A 197 -12.73 -4.53 18.93
C CYS A 197 -11.72 -4.50 17.77
N ILE A 198 -10.97 -3.41 17.67
CA ILE A 198 -9.76 -3.41 16.85
C ILE A 198 -8.64 -4.06 17.66
N PHE A 199 -7.97 -5.04 17.08
CA PHE A 199 -6.80 -5.66 17.69
C PHE A 199 -5.75 -5.96 16.61
N ILE A 200 -4.51 -6.07 17.04
CA ILE A 200 -3.39 -6.38 16.15
C ILE A 200 -2.91 -7.78 16.47
N GLN A 201 -2.98 -8.67 15.49
CA GLN A 201 -2.57 -10.06 15.61
C GLN A 201 -1.91 -10.52 14.33
N ASP A 202 -0.80 -11.26 14.44
CA ASP A 202 -0.12 -11.90 13.30
C ASP A 202 0.15 -10.95 12.12
N GLN A 203 0.60 -9.72 12.42
CA GLN A 203 0.88 -8.64 11.45
C GLN A 203 -0.34 -8.00 10.81
N TRP A 204 -1.55 -8.35 11.24
CA TRP A 204 -2.80 -7.77 10.76
C TRP A 204 -3.42 -6.83 11.78
N VAL A 205 -3.95 -5.71 11.31
CA VAL A 205 -4.97 -4.95 12.03
C VAL A 205 -6.32 -5.60 11.71
N SER A 206 -6.96 -6.12 12.74
CA SER A 206 -8.25 -6.79 12.65
C SER A 206 -9.34 -5.91 13.24
N PHE A 207 -10.48 -5.83 12.57
CA PHE A 207 -11.69 -5.11 12.99
C PHE A 207 -12.85 -6.11 13.01
N ASP A 208 -13.57 -6.22 14.13
CA ASP A 208 -14.68 -7.18 14.29
C ASP A 208 -14.31 -8.62 13.89
N GLN A 209 -13.13 -9.07 14.32
CA GLN A 209 -12.55 -10.39 14.01
C GLN A 209 -12.21 -10.62 12.52
N GLN A 210 -12.26 -9.59 11.69
CA GLN A 210 -11.83 -9.65 10.28
C GLN A 210 -10.49 -8.95 10.09
N GLN A 211 -9.57 -9.60 9.39
CA GLN A 211 -8.31 -9.00 8.97
C GLN A 211 -8.57 -7.94 7.90
N VAL A 212 -8.23 -6.68 8.20
CA VAL A 212 -8.51 -5.54 7.32
C VAL A 212 -7.23 -5.03 6.66
N LEU A 213 -6.17 -4.83 7.45
CA LEU A 213 -4.96 -4.17 7.00
C LEU A 213 -3.72 -4.97 7.40
N TRP A 214 -2.90 -5.37 6.43
CA TRP A 214 -1.60 -5.97 6.71
C TRP A 214 -0.60 -4.88 7.08
N LEU A 215 0.20 -5.08 8.11
CA LEU A 215 1.31 -4.19 8.50
C LEU A 215 2.64 -4.63 7.85
N PRO A 216 3.18 -3.84 6.90
CA PRO A 216 4.47 -4.15 6.27
C PRO A 216 5.57 -4.23 7.33
N SER A 217 6.64 -4.96 7.06
CA SER A 217 7.72 -5.22 8.03
C SER A 217 8.29 -3.95 8.67
N GLU A 218 8.41 -2.86 7.90
CA GLU A 218 8.93 -1.57 8.38
C GLU A 218 7.95 -0.80 9.28
N TYR A 219 6.66 -1.16 9.28
CA TYR A 219 5.59 -0.54 10.04
C TYR A 219 4.98 -1.51 11.07
N ARG A 220 5.69 -2.60 11.39
CA ARG A 220 5.27 -3.52 12.44
C ARG A 220 5.48 -2.84 13.80
N PRO A 221 4.41 -2.64 14.59
CA PRO A 221 4.49 -1.89 15.82
C PRO A 221 5.28 -2.65 16.88
N THR A 222 6.06 -1.93 17.68
CA THR A 222 6.61 -2.40 18.95
C THR A 222 5.57 -2.31 20.06
N CYS A 223 4.64 -1.36 19.95
CA CYS A 223 3.48 -1.22 20.80
C CYS A 223 2.33 -0.60 20.01
N ALA A 224 1.10 -0.90 20.41
CA ALA A 224 -0.09 -0.35 19.77
C ALA A 224 -1.17 -0.07 20.79
N THR A 225 -1.99 0.95 20.52
CA THR A 225 -3.16 1.28 21.32
C THR A 225 -4.31 1.66 20.40
N VAL A 226 -5.53 1.39 20.87
CA VAL A 226 -6.76 1.61 20.12
C VAL A 226 -7.67 2.49 20.97
N HIS A 227 -8.23 3.51 20.35
CA HIS A 227 -9.28 4.33 20.95
C HIS A 227 -10.37 4.61 19.91
N LYS A 228 -11.54 4.00 20.10
CA LYS A 228 -12.67 4.05 19.16
C LYS A 228 -12.27 3.49 17.78
N ASP A 229 -12.24 4.35 16.76
CA ASP A 229 -11.87 4.09 15.37
C ASP A 229 -10.39 4.39 15.08
N LEU A 230 -9.64 4.87 16.07
CA LEU A 230 -8.24 5.26 15.93
C LEU A 230 -7.30 4.17 16.43
N VAL A 231 -6.35 3.82 15.58
CA VAL A 231 -5.23 2.94 15.90
C VAL A 231 -3.96 3.77 15.92
N CYS A 232 -3.24 3.71 17.03
CA CYS A 232 -1.91 4.30 17.15
C CYS A 232 -0.86 3.18 17.22
N LEU A 233 0.11 3.23 16.32
CA LEU A 233 1.22 2.30 16.20
C LEU A 233 2.51 3.00 16.57
N GLY A 234 3.19 2.51 17.61
CA GLY A 234 4.55 2.92 17.94
C GLY A 234 5.57 2.01 17.25
N HIS A 235 6.57 2.61 16.63
CA HIS A 235 7.61 1.90 15.88
C HIS A 235 8.97 1.94 16.60
N SER A 236 9.86 1.02 16.22
CA SER A 236 11.23 0.96 16.74
C SER A 236 12.06 2.20 16.41
N SER A 237 11.70 2.91 15.34
CA SER A 237 12.34 4.15 14.89
C SER A 237 12.01 5.38 15.73
N GLY A 238 11.07 5.30 16.67
CA GLY A 238 10.53 6.48 17.35
C GLY A 238 9.37 7.17 16.63
N ARG A 239 8.94 6.66 15.47
CA ARG A 239 7.76 7.19 14.78
C ARG A 239 6.47 6.66 15.40
N LEU A 240 5.43 7.48 15.34
CA LEU A 240 4.04 7.07 15.60
C LEU A 240 3.23 7.16 14.32
N SER A 241 2.55 6.07 13.96
CA SER A 241 1.54 6.09 12.88
C SER A 241 0.15 6.10 13.50
N LEU A 242 -0.65 7.09 13.15
CA LEU A 242 -2.06 7.19 13.48
C LEU A 242 -2.91 6.83 12.27
N LEU A 243 -3.77 5.84 12.46
CA LEU A 243 -4.66 5.32 11.45
C LEU A 243 -6.10 5.46 11.93
N ARG A 244 -6.95 6.07 11.11
CA ARG A 244 -8.39 6.04 11.32
C ARG A 244 -9.00 4.94 10.46
N ILE A 245 -9.67 3.98 11.09
CA ILE A 245 -10.42 2.93 10.40
C ILE A 245 -11.85 3.44 10.18
N CYS A 246 -12.11 3.99 9.00
CA CYS A 246 -13.45 4.37 8.59
C CYS A 246 -14.22 3.14 8.10
N LYS A 247 -15.37 2.84 8.70
CA LYS A 247 -16.31 1.86 8.15
C LYS A 247 -16.83 2.41 6.83
N VAL A 248 -16.45 1.81 5.70
CA VAL A 248 -17.13 2.07 4.43
C VAL A 248 -18.47 1.36 4.56
N SER A 249 -19.51 2.11 4.91
CA SER A 249 -20.89 1.63 4.82
C SER A 249 -21.15 1.30 3.35
N VAL A 250 -21.25 0.01 3.04
CA VAL A 250 -21.70 -0.49 1.73
C VAL A 250 -23.17 -0.12 1.55
#